data_AF-A0A966XIJ2-F1
#
_entry.id   AF-A0A966XIJ2-F1
#
_cell.length_a   1.000
_cell.length_b   1.000
_cell.length_c   1.000
_cell.angle_alpha   90.00
_cell.angle_beta   90.00
_cell.angle_gamma   90.00
#
_symmetry.space_group_name_H-M   'P 1'
#
loop_
_entity.id
_entity.type
_entity.pdbx_description
1 polymer ?
#
loop_
_entity_poly.entity_id
_entity_poly.type
_entity_poly.pdbx_seq_one_letter_code
_entity_poly.pdbx_strand_id
1 'polypeptide(L)'
;MREPGWFFADECKVDDLRRIVEVRTELSEYQHASSIEHNVVVYDAKTVRSAVVTPDGRRKVMAEIARALSTGPGVIAFRDAYEDVSVVDRASEVFCKIIEEQHAAGSRRGDHYAKPGANDRVWNSLEKLAMRDASAFIDYFDNGILALVAAAWLGPRYQFTSQVNVVNPGGEAQSPHRDYHLGFMETHEAEMYPEHIHGLSPLLTLQGAVAHTDMPAVTGPTYYLPHSQKYPMGYVAWKRPEFRDFVNANFIQIELR
;
A
#
# COMPACT_ATOMS: atom_id res chain seq x y z
N MET A 1 28.41 -18.66 15.86
CA MET A 1 27.37 -17.64 16.13
C MET A 1 27.63 -16.53 15.14
N ARG A 2 26.64 -16.14 14.32
CA ARG A 2 26.85 -15.03 13.39
C ARG A 2 26.98 -13.72 14.19
N GLU A 3 27.68 -12.75 13.62
CA GLU A 3 27.83 -11.42 14.21
C GLU A 3 26.44 -10.76 14.35
N PRO A 4 26.14 -10.13 15.49
CA PRO A 4 24.92 -9.33 15.65
C PRO A 4 24.82 -8.21 14.60
N GLY A 5 23.58 -7.77 14.30
CA GLY A 5 23.32 -6.64 13.40
C GLY A 5 23.04 -7.01 11.94
N TRP A 6 22.74 -8.28 11.67
CA TRP A 6 22.40 -8.81 10.35
C TRP A 6 21.19 -9.74 10.46
N PHE A 7 20.38 -9.81 9.41
CA PHE A 7 19.26 -10.74 9.34
C PHE A 7 19.50 -11.78 8.27
N PHE A 8 19.29 -13.04 8.63
CA PHE A 8 19.43 -14.16 7.72
C PHE A 8 18.13 -14.93 7.60
N ALA A 9 17.85 -15.41 6.39
CA ALA A 9 16.63 -16.14 6.11
C ALA A 9 16.54 -17.39 6.97
N ASP A 10 17.63 -18.16 7.13
CA ASP A 10 17.67 -19.40 7.91
C ASP A 10 17.39 -19.22 9.42
N GLU A 11 17.59 -18.03 9.96
CA GLU A 11 17.29 -17.66 11.36
C GLU A 11 15.83 -17.28 11.58
N CYS A 12 15.06 -17.03 10.52
CA CYS A 12 13.65 -16.68 10.60
C CYS A 12 12.80 -17.85 11.12
N LYS A 13 11.89 -17.56 12.05
CA LYS A 13 10.93 -18.52 12.58
C LYS A 13 9.50 -18.01 12.37
N VAL A 14 8.67 -18.82 11.72
CA VAL A 14 7.27 -18.43 11.44
C VAL A 14 6.48 -18.18 12.72
N ASP A 15 6.81 -18.87 13.82
CA ASP A 15 6.17 -18.64 15.12
C ASP A 15 6.47 -17.25 15.71
N ASP A 16 7.60 -16.63 15.34
CA ASP A 16 7.90 -15.26 15.76
C ASP A 16 6.99 -14.27 15.03
N LEU A 17 6.76 -14.47 13.72
CA LEU A 17 5.79 -13.70 12.95
C LEU A 17 4.37 -13.93 13.49
N ARG A 18 4.00 -15.18 13.77
CA ARG A 18 2.68 -15.53 14.31
C ARG A 18 2.35 -14.73 15.58
N ARG A 19 3.27 -14.71 16.55
CA ARG A 19 3.11 -13.94 17.80
C ARG A 19 2.93 -12.43 17.58
N ILE A 20 3.41 -11.91 16.46
CA ILE A 20 3.31 -10.48 16.12
C ILE A 20 1.96 -10.16 15.45
N VAL A 21 1.45 -11.08 14.62
CA VAL A 21 0.27 -10.82 13.76
C VAL A 21 -1.03 -11.36 14.32
N GLU A 22 -1.00 -12.39 15.17
CA GLU A 22 -2.17 -12.93 15.86
C GLU A 22 -2.54 -12.06 17.08
N VAL A 23 -2.75 -10.77 16.80
CA VAL A 23 -3.21 -9.77 17.77
C VAL A 23 -4.43 -9.04 17.20
N ARG A 24 -5.21 -8.45 18.09
CA ARG A 24 -6.41 -7.68 17.72
C ARG A 24 -6.12 -6.19 17.80
N THR A 25 -6.54 -5.46 16.78
CA THR A 25 -6.57 -3.99 16.77
C THR A 25 -7.89 -3.53 17.37
N GLU A 26 -7.83 -2.70 18.41
CA GLU A 26 -9.02 -2.21 19.10
C GLU A 26 -9.41 -0.80 18.64
N LEU A 27 -10.68 -0.62 18.25
CA LEU A 27 -11.20 0.66 17.78
C LEU A 27 -11.02 1.78 18.82
N SER A 28 -11.11 1.46 20.11
CA SER A 28 -10.95 2.42 21.20
C SER A 28 -9.57 3.07 21.26
N GLU A 29 -8.57 2.49 20.60
CA GLU A 29 -7.24 3.09 20.49
C GLU A 29 -7.20 4.22 19.46
N TYR A 30 -8.10 4.21 18.46
CA TYR A 30 -8.11 5.12 17.30
C TYR A 30 -9.36 6.02 17.33
N GLN A 31 -9.23 7.20 17.92
CA GLN A 31 -10.35 8.11 18.19
C GLN A 31 -10.96 8.70 16.91
N HIS A 32 -10.19 8.75 15.82
CA HIS A 32 -10.64 9.30 14.55
C HIS A 32 -11.08 8.22 13.55
N ALA A 33 -10.87 6.95 13.87
CA ALA A 33 -11.33 5.83 13.05
C ALA A 33 -12.84 5.62 13.19
N SER A 34 -13.49 5.21 12.10
CA SER A 34 -14.90 4.87 12.09
C SER A 34 -15.15 3.39 12.41
N SER A 35 -14.19 2.52 12.08
CA SER A 35 -14.29 1.08 12.35
C SER A 35 -12.93 0.38 12.23
N ILE A 36 -12.88 -0.88 12.69
CA ILE A 36 -11.77 -1.81 12.41
C ILE A 36 -12.32 -2.96 11.58
N GLU A 37 -11.74 -3.23 10.43
CA GLU A 37 -12.14 -4.31 9.53
C GLU A 37 -10.96 -5.24 9.29
N HIS A 38 -11.02 -6.46 9.80
CA HIS A 38 -9.92 -7.42 9.66
C HIS A 38 -8.55 -6.83 10.10
N ASN A 39 -8.51 -6.11 11.23
CA ASN A 39 -7.37 -5.34 11.74
C ASN A 39 -6.93 -4.13 10.89
N VAL A 40 -7.64 -3.77 9.82
CA VAL A 40 -7.44 -2.51 9.11
C VAL A 40 -8.13 -1.38 9.87
N VAL A 41 -7.41 -0.27 10.10
CA VAL A 41 -8.01 0.94 10.68
C VAL A 41 -8.72 1.71 9.58
N VAL A 42 -10.05 1.76 9.65
CA VAL A 42 -10.89 2.38 8.63
C VAL A 42 -11.34 3.77 9.11
N TYR A 43 -11.14 4.76 8.26
CA TYR A 43 -11.52 6.14 8.47
C TYR A 43 -12.67 6.53 7.53
N ASP A 44 -13.62 7.31 8.04
CA ASP A 44 -14.57 8.05 7.21
C ASP A 44 -13.94 9.40 6.84
N ALA A 45 -13.74 9.65 5.54
CA ALA A 45 -13.01 10.84 5.11
C ALA A 45 -13.75 12.15 5.44
N LYS A 46 -15.08 12.15 5.50
CA LYS A 46 -15.87 13.34 5.87
C LYS A 46 -15.67 13.71 7.35
N THR A 47 -15.68 12.71 8.24
CA THR A 47 -15.35 12.88 9.65
C THR A 47 -13.92 13.39 9.82
N VAL A 48 -12.96 12.82 9.08
CA VAL A 48 -11.56 13.26 9.11
C VAL A 48 -11.41 14.71 8.62
N ARG A 49 -12.05 15.08 7.50
CA ARG A 49 -12.04 16.47 6.99
C ARG A 49 -12.52 17.46 8.04
N SER A 50 -13.54 17.10 8.81
CA SER A 50 -14.07 17.92 9.90
C SER A 50 -13.10 17.99 11.11
N ALA A 51 -12.37 16.92 11.41
CA ALA A 51 -11.41 16.88 12.51
C ALA A 51 -10.13 17.69 12.23
N VAL A 52 -9.75 17.87 10.96
CA VAL A 52 -8.49 18.53 10.57
C VAL A 52 -8.62 20.01 10.25
N VAL A 53 -9.78 20.64 10.50
CA VAL A 53 -10.01 22.07 10.23
C VAL A 53 -9.12 23.00 11.07
N THR A 54 -8.66 22.53 12.23
CA THR A 54 -7.71 23.27 13.08
C THR A 54 -6.31 22.66 12.99
N PRO A 55 -5.23 23.45 13.19
CA PRO A 55 -3.87 22.91 13.23
C PRO A 55 -3.66 21.84 14.32
N ASP A 56 -4.36 21.96 15.45
CA ASP A 56 -4.29 20.99 16.55
C ASP A 56 -4.99 19.68 16.18
N GLY A 57 -6.22 19.76 15.66
CA GLY A 57 -6.96 18.60 15.17
C GLY A 57 -6.21 17.88 14.05
N ARG A 58 -5.63 18.64 13.11
CA ARG A 58 -4.76 18.08 12.06
C ARG A 58 -3.60 17.28 12.64
N ARG A 59 -2.87 17.83 13.62
CA ARG A 59 -1.75 17.12 14.27
C ARG A 59 -2.19 15.86 15.00
N LYS A 60 -3.35 15.87 15.67
CA LYS A 60 -3.90 14.70 16.36
C LYS A 60 -4.22 13.57 15.38
N VAL A 61 -4.93 13.88 14.30
CA VAL A 61 -5.24 12.90 13.25
C VAL A 61 -3.96 12.37 12.60
N MET A 62 -3.00 13.24 12.26
CA MET A 62 -1.71 12.81 11.70
C MET A 62 -0.94 11.88 12.64
N ALA A 63 -0.91 12.18 13.95
CA ALA A 63 -0.25 11.33 14.94
C ALA A 63 -0.92 9.95 15.06
N GLU A 64 -2.24 9.89 14.98
CA GLU A 64 -2.99 8.64 14.99
C GLU A 64 -2.71 7.80 13.73
N ILE A 65 -2.73 8.41 12.55
CA ILE A 65 -2.37 7.75 11.27
C ILE A 65 -0.94 7.20 11.33
N ALA A 66 0.01 8.01 11.78
CA ALA A 66 1.41 7.61 11.91
C ALA A 66 1.56 6.42 12.87
N ARG A 67 0.83 6.43 13.99
CA ARG A 67 0.81 5.31 14.95
C ARG A 67 0.19 4.06 14.33
N ALA A 68 -0.92 4.17 13.61
CA ALA A 68 -1.56 3.05 12.93
C ALA A 68 -0.62 2.36 11.93
N LEU A 69 0.15 3.14 11.16
CA LEU A 69 1.11 2.65 10.16
C LEU A 69 2.41 2.12 10.77
N SER A 70 2.89 2.70 11.88
CA SER A 70 4.14 2.29 12.51
C SER A 70 3.95 1.14 13.51
N THR A 71 3.58 1.47 14.75
CA THR A 71 3.48 0.53 15.87
C THR A 71 2.14 -0.22 15.91
N GLY A 72 1.15 0.22 15.15
CA GLY A 72 -0.16 -0.38 15.02
C GLY A 72 -0.25 -1.52 13.98
N PRO A 73 -1.39 -1.67 13.28
CA PRO A 73 -1.58 -2.73 12.28
C PRO A 73 -0.85 -2.53 10.95
N GLY A 74 -0.25 -1.38 10.69
CA GLY A 74 0.52 -1.15 9.47
C GLY A 74 -0.31 -0.92 8.21
N VAL A 75 -1.65 -0.90 8.33
CA VAL A 75 -2.57 -0.72 7.22
C VAL A 75 -3.77 0.10 7.67
N ILE A 76 -4.15 1.06 6.84
CA ILE A 76 -5.29 1.96 7.04
C ILE A 76 -6.10 2.05 5.75
N ALA A 77 -7.38 2.38 5.85
CA ALA A 77 -8.24 2.65 4.70
C ALA A 77 -9.08 3.91 4.94
N PHE A 78 -9.40 4.62 3.87
CA PHE A 78 -10.30 5.78 3.89
C PHE A 78 -11.48 5.53 2.97
N ARG A 79 -12.69 5.55 3.52
CA ARG A 79 -13.92 5.60 2.74
C ARG A 79 -14.17 7.02 2.27
N ASP A 80 -14.67 7.17 1.04
CA ASP A 80 -15.03 8.46 0.45
C ASP A 80 -13.86 9.46 0.44
N ALA A 81 -12.64 8.95 0.21
CA ALA A 81 -11.42 9.75 0.15
C ALA A 81 -11.52 10.85 -0.93
N TYR A 82 -12.18 10.53 -2.05
CA TYR A 82 -12.66 11.50 -3.03
C TYR A 82 -14.15 11.76 -2.78
N GLU A 83 -14.51 13.02 -2.49
CA GLU A 83 -15.92 13.41 -2.29
C GLU A 83 -16.66 13.49 -3.63
N ASP A 84 -16.00 14.00 -4.66
CA ASP A 84 -16.45 13.96 -6.05
C ASP A 84 -15.72 12.84 -6.78
N VAL A 85 -16.39 11.69 -6.93
CA VAL A 85 -15.85 10.52 -7.63
C VAL A 85 -15.64 10.77 -9.12
N SER A 86 -16.26 11.79 -9.70
CA SER A 86 -16.05 12.13 -11.12
C SER A 86 -14.61 12.54 -11.42
N VAL A 87 -13.86 12.99 -10.40
CA VAL A 87 -12.42 13.24 -10.49
C VAL A 87 -11.65 11.96 -10.81
N VAL A 88 -12.02 10.85 -10.15
CA VAL A 88 -11.44 9.52 -10.39
C VAL A 88 -11.86 9.00 -11.76
N ASP A 89 -13.12 9.19 -12.16
CA ASP A 89 -13.61 8.81 -13.49
C ASP A 89 -12.83 9.52 -14.61
N ARG A 90 -12.65 10.84 -14.52
CA ARG A 90 -11.86 11.61 -15.50
C ARG A 90 -10.42 11.10 -15.60
N ALA A 91 -9.77 10.84 -14.46
CA ALA A 91 -8.43 10.27 -14.46
C ALA A 91 -8.41 8.87 -15.11
N SER A 92 -9.42 8.04 -14.81
CA SER A 92 -9.59 6.71 -15.38
C SER A 92 -9.73 6.76 -16.90
N GLU A 93 -10.53 7.68 -17.44
CA GLU A 93 -10.68 7.85 -18.90
C GLU A 93 -9.34 8.16 -19.59
N VAL A 94 -8.51 9.02 -18.99
CA VAL A 94 -7.17 9.32 -19.50
C VAL A 94 -6.29 8.07 -19.48
N PHE A 95 -6.32 7.31 -18.38
CA PHE A 95 -5.54 6.08 -18.25
C PHE A 95 -5.99 4.97 -19.22
N CYS A 96 -7.30 4.79 -19.41
CA CYS A 96 -7.85 3.86 -20.39
C CYS A 96 -7.39 4.20 -21.81
N LYS A 97 -7.44 5.47 -22.21
CA LYS A 97 -6.91 5.92 -23.52
C LYS A 97 -5.43 5.60 -23.68
N ILE A 98 -4.62 5.81 -22.64
CA ILE A 98 -3.19 5.45 -22.67
C ILE A 98 -3.00 3.94 -22.85
N ILE A 99 -3.80 3.11 -22.18
CA ILE A 99 -3.74 1.65 -22.31
C ILE A 99 -4.14 1.22 -23.72
N GLU A 100 -5.22 1.77 -24.28
CA GLU A 100 -5.66 1.49 -25.65
C GLU A 100 -4.57 1.85 -26.68
N GLU A 101 -3.93 3.01 -26.53
CA GLU A 101 -2.80 3.42 -27.37
C GLU A 101 -1.61 2.45 -27.23
N GLN A 102 -1.29 1.99 -26.02
CA GLN A 102 -0.23 1.01 -25.78
C GLN A 102 -0.53 -0.34 -26.45
N HIS A 103 -1.79 -0.79 -26.39
CA HIS A 103 -2.25 -2.00 -27.08
C HIS A 103 -2.15 -1.86 -28.59
N ALA A 104 -2.62 -0.74 -29.15
CA ALA A 104 -2.56 -0.45 -30.58
C ALA A 104 -1.11 -0.38 -31.11
N ALA A 105 -0.19 0.12 -30.30
CA ALA A 105 1.24 0.16 -30.61
C ALA A 105 1.97 -1.19 -30.40
N GLY A 106 1.28 -2.26 -29.99
CA GLY A 106 1.87 -3.57 -29.70
C GLY A 106 2.76 -3.60 -28.46
N SER A 107 2.74 -2.53 -27.64
CA SER A 107 3.55 -2.41 -26.43
C SER A 107 2.90 -3.17 -25.27
N ARG A 108 3.16 -4.48 -25.17
CA ARG A 108 2.72 -5.31 -24.03
C ARG A 108 3.69 -5.23 -22.84
N ARG A 109 4.06 -4.03 -22.38
CA ARG A 109 4.86 -3.88 -21.16
C ARG A 109 3.96 -4.14 -19.94
N GLY A 110 3.78 -5.43 -19.62
CA GLY A 110 3.07 -5.87 -18.43
C GLY A 110 3.83 -5.59 -17.13
N ASP A 111 3.18 -5.92 -16.02
CA ASP A 111 3.77 -5.96 -14.67
C ASP A 111 4.93 -6.98 -14.62
N HIS A 112 5.95 -6.75 -13.77
CA HIS A 112 7.05 -7.71 -13.56
C HIS A 112 6.55 -9.09 -13.08
N TYR A 113 5.34 -9.15 -12.53
CA TYR A 113 4.73 -10.34 -11.95
C TYR A 113 3.71 -11.05 -12.83
N ALA A 114 3.35 -10.51 -14.00
CA ALA A 114 2.23 -11.02 -14.80
C ALA A 114 2.67 -11.44 -16.21
N LYS A 115 2.07 -12.52 -16.73
CA LYS A 115 2.20 -12.88 -18.15
C LYS A 115 1.72 -11.71 -19.02
N PRO A 116 2.35 -11.43 -20.17
CA PRO A 116 1.91 -10.35 -21.06
C PRO A 116 0.41 -10.44 -21.39
N GLY A 117 -0.35 -9.39 -21.05
CA GLY A 117 -1.80 -9.30 -21.27
C GLY A 117 -2.68 -9.70 -20.07
N ALA A 118 -2.12 -10.28 -19.00
CA ALA A 118 -2.88 -10.56 -17.77
C ALA A 118 -3.16 -9.30 -16.94
N ASN A 119 -2.25 -8.32 -16.99
CA ASN A 119 -2.41 -7.02 -16.34
C ASN A 119 -2.04 -5.90 -17.32
N ASP A 120 -2.73 -4.76 -17.23
CA ASP A 120 -2.33 -3.51 -17.89
C ASP A 120 -1.64 -2.58 -16.91
N ARG A 121 -0.68 -1.80 -17.42
CA ARG A 121 0.12 -0.90 -16.59
C ARG A 121 0.44 0.41 -17.27
N VAL A 122 0.15 1.51 -16.57
CA VAL A 122 0.61 2.84 -16.95
C VAL A 122 1.74 3.25 -16.02
N TRP A 123 2.97 3.02 -16.47
CA TRP A 123 4.17 3.54 -15.81
C TRP A 123 4.22 5.07 -15.90
N ASN A 124 4.71 5.73 -14.84
CA ASN A 124 4.77 7.19 -14.76
C ASN A 124 3.41 7.84 -15.04
N SER A 125 2.35 7.31 -14.41
CA SER A 125 0.98 7.82 -14.64
C SER A 125 0.80 9.24 -14.13
N LEU A 126 1.58 9.64 -13.11
CA LEU A 126 1.58 11.00 -12.57
C LEU A 126 1.87 12.05 -13.66
N GLU A 127 3.02 11.94 -14.31
CA GLU A 127 3.43 12.86 -15.38
C GLU A 127 2.51 12.74 -16.59
N LYS A 128 2.15 11.51 -16.98
CA LYS A 128 1.27 11.28 -18.13
C LYS A 128 -0.11 11.91 -17.95
N LEU A 129 -0.69 11.83 -16.74
CA LEU A 129 -1.95 12.50 -16.44
C LEU A 129 -1.79 14.01 -16.57
N ALA A 130 -0.76 14.61 -15.94
CA ALA A 130 -0.48 16.05 -16.01
C ALA A 130 -0.34 16.56 -17.45
N MET A 131 0.34 15.78 -18.31
CA MET A 131 0.61 16.15 -19.69
C MET A 131 -0.61 15.96 -20.61
N ARG A 132 -1.50 15.01 -20.31
CA ARG A 132 -2.68 14.71 -21.13
C ARG A 132 -3.89 15.55 -20.73
N ASP A 133 -4.06 15.78 -19.43
CA ASP A 133 -5.15 16.55 -18.86
C ASP A 133 -4.72 17.19 -17.54
N ALA A 134 -4.27 18.45 -17.62
CA ALA A 134 -3.79 19.21 -16.47
C ALA A 134 -4.90 19.46 -15.44
N SER A 135 -6.15 19.62 -15.87
CA SER A 135 -7.28 19.85 -14.96
C SER A 135 -7.60 18.58 -14.17
N ALA A 136 -7.71 17.43 -14.84
CA ALA A 136 -7.88 16.15 -14.16
C ALA A 136 -6.72 15.83 -13.22
N PHE A 137 -5.48 16.15 -13.61
CA PHE A 137 -4.32 16.01 -12.73
C PHE A 137 -4.42 16.85 -11.46
N ILE A 138 -4.74 18.15 -11.59
CA ILE A 138 -4.89 19.05 -10.45
C ILE A 138 -5.99 18.54 -9.53
N ASP A 139 -7.17 18.27 -10.06
CA ASP A 139 -8.32 17.82 -9.26
C ASP A 139 -8.02 16.49 -8.55
N TYR A 140 -7.32 15.56 -9.22
CA TYR A 140 -7.01 14.24 -8.68
C TYR A 140 -5.98 14.31 -7.54
N PHE A 141 -4.94 15.14 -7.67
CA PHE A 141 -3.87 15.25 -6.69
C PHE A 141 -4.09 16.36 -5.65
N ASP A 142 -5.05 17.27 -5.85
CA ASP A 142 -5.54 18.20 -4.81
C ASP A 142 -6.49 17.50 -3.81
N ASN A 143 -6.20 16.24 -3.49
CA ASN A 143 -6.94 15.47 -2.51
C ASN A 143 -6.32 15.67 -1.12
N GLY A 144 -7.06 16.39 -0.26
CA GLY A 144 -6.63 16.69 1.11
C GLY A 144 -6.41 15.46 2.00
N ILE A 145 -7.06 14.31 1.73
CA ILE A 145 -6.83 13.05 2.45
C ILE A 145 -5.50 12.43 2.03
N LEU A 146 -5.21 12.36 0.73
CA LEU A 146 -3.90 11.89 0.24
C LEU A 146 -2.76 12.74 0.81
N ALA A 147 -2.92 14.06 0.79
CA ALA A 147 -1.96 14.99 1.36
C ALA A 147 -1.80 14.84 2.88
N LEU A 148 -2.89 14.58 3.61
CA LEU A 148 -2.88 14.34 5.06
C LEU A 148 -2.10 13.07 5.41
N VAL A 149 -2.39 11.96 4.72
CA VAL A 149 -1.75 10.66 4.95
C VAL A 149 -0.26 10.72 4.60
N ALA A 150 0.10 11.30 3.46
CA ALA A 150 1.49 11.47 3.06
C ALA A 150 2.27 12.36 4.07
N ALA A 151 1.66 13.46 4.52
CA ALA A 151 2.28 14.33 5.52
C ALA A 151 2.38 13.67 6.90
N ALA A 152 1.43 12.80 7.28
CA ALA A 152 1.46 12.07 8.55
C ALA A 152 2.66 11.12 8.61
N TRP A 153 3.04 10.52 7.48
CA TRP A 153 4.16 9.58 7.42
C TRP A 153 5.51 10.23 7.10
N LEU A 154 5.58 11.04 6.02
CA LEU A 154 6.83 11.56 5.48
C LEU A 154 7.09 13.04 5.84
N GLY A 155 6.13 13.69 6.48
CA GLY A 155 6.18 15.13 6.76
C GLY A 155 5.80 16.00 5.56
N PRO A 156 5.89 17.34 5.69
CA PRO A 156 5.26 18.30 4.77
C PRO A 156 5.91 18.43 3.38
N ARG A 157 7.02 17.72 3.12
CA ARG A 157 7.78 17.80 1.85
C ARG A 157 7.84 16.44 1.14
N TYR A 158 6.80 15.63 1.29
CA TYR A 158 6.67 14.39 0.55
C TYR A 158 6.67 14.64 -0.96
N GLN A 159 6.97 13.60 -1.72
CA GLN A 159 6.83 13.59 -3.17
C GLN A 159 5.92 12.43 -3.56
N PHE A 160 5.12 12.64 -4.60
CA PHE A 160 4.31 11.58 -5.18
C PHE A 160 5.00 11.01 -6.41
N THR A 161 4.86 9.70 -6.58
CA THR A 161 4.93 9.01 -7.86
C THR A 161 3.73 8.09 -7.93
N SER A 162 3.20 7.85 -9.12
CA SER A 162 2.07 6.93 -9.28
C SER A 162 2.24 6.06 -10.52
N GLN A 163 1.61 4.90 -10.44
CA GLN A 163 1.43 3.97 -11.55
C GLN A 163 -0.02 3.49 -11.53
N VAL A 164 -0.56 3.19 -12.71
CA VAL A 164 -1.86 2.49 -12.81
C VAL A 164 -1.59 1.01 -12.99
N ASN A 165 -2.24 0.19 -12.19
CA ASN A 165 -2.27 -1.26 -12.34
C ASN A 165 -3.71 -1.69 -12.56
N VAL A 166 -3.98 -2.38 -13.67
CA VAL A 166 -5.27 -3.02 -13.96
C VAL A 166 -5.06 -4.52 -13.93
N VAL A 167 -5.76 -5.20 -13.02
CA VAL A 167 -5.80 -6.66 -12.98
C VAL A 167 -6.97 -7.12 -13.83
N ASN A 168 -6.70 -7.73 -14.98
CA ASN A 168 -7.76 -8.20 -15.86
C ASN A 168 -8.34 -9.54 -15.36
N PRO A 169 -9.59 -9.89 -15.73
CA PRO A 169 -10.19 -11.17 -15.35
C PRO A 169 -9.29 -12.36 -15.67
N GLY A 170 -9.10 -13.25 -14.68
CA GLY A 170 -8.18 -14.39 -14.78
C GLY A 170 -6.72 -14.08 -14.41
N GLY A 171 -6.43 -12.87 -13.94
CA GLY A 171 -5.12 -12.53 -13.35
C GLY A 171 -4.74 -13.45 -12.19
N GLU A 172 -3.46 -13.84 -12.14
CA GLU A 172 -2.92 -14.66 -11.06
C GLU A 172 -2.58 -13.80 -9.84
N ALA A 173 -2.80 -14.32 -8.65
CA ALA A 173 -2.40 -13.67 -7.41
C ALA A 173 -0.88 -13.50 -7.34
N GLN A 174 -0.43 -12.32 -6.89
CA GLN A 174 1.00 -12.08 -6.64
C GLN A 174 1.48 -12.85 -5.40
N SER A 175 2.79 -13.13 -5.37
CA SER A 175 3.42 -13.67 -4.16
C SER A 175 3.50 -12.59 -3.06
N PRO A 176 3.36 -12.98 -1.78
CA PRO A 176 3.57 -12.05 -0.68
C PRO A 176 4.93 -11.41 -0.77
N HIS A 177 5.02 -10.10 -0.60
CA HIS A 177 6.29 -9.39 -0.53
C HIS A 177 6.15 -8.19 0.40
N ARG A 178 7.28 -7.57 0.69
CA ARG A 178 7.31 -6.19 1.17
C ARG A 178 7.73 -5.31 0.02
N ASP A 179 7.40 -4.04 0.11
CA ASP A 179 7.76 -3.07 -0.90
C ASP A 179 9.20 -2.55 -0.75
N TYR A 180 9.44 -1.36 -1.29
CA TYR A 180 10.71 -0.65 -1.38
C TYR A 180 11.64 -0.85 -0.16
N HIS A 181 12.95 -1.07 -0.33
CA HIS A 181 13.71 -1.37 -1.56
C HIS A 181 14.23 -2.82 -1.59
N LEU A 182 14.28 -3.48 -0.42
CA LEU A 182 14.74 -4.86 -0.27
C LEU A 182 13.70 -5.88 -0.71
N GLY A 183 12.44 -5.45 -0.81
CA GLY A 183 11.27 -6.27 -1.13
C GLY A 183 11.36 -7.11 -2.40
N PHE A 184 12.12 -6.61 -3.37
CA PHE A 184 12.23 -7.17 -4.71
C PHE A 184 13.58 -7.86 -4.97
N MET A 185 14.44 -7.92 -3.96
CA MET A 185 15.77 -8.54 -4.07
C MET A 185 15.71 -10.05 -3.90
N GLU A 186 16.74 -10.75 -4.39
CA GLU A 186 17.00 -12.12 -3.98
C GLU A 186 17.39 -12.21 -2.50
N THR A 187 17.07 -13.35 -1.85
CA THR A 187 17.28 -13.50 -0.41
C THR A 187 18.72 -13.19 -0.01
N HIS A 188 19.69 -13.73 -0.74
CA HIS A 188 21.11 -13.49 -0.48
C HIS A 188 21.52 -12.02 -0.67
N GLU A 189 20.82 -11.25 -1.49
CA GLU A 189 21.07 -9.82 -1.66
C GLU A 189 20.51 -9.01 -0.48
N ALA A 190 19.29 -9.35 -0.03
CA ALA A 190 18.70 -8.74 1.15
C ALA A 190 19.51 -9.01 2.42
N GLU A 191 20.14 -10.19 2.54
CA GLU A 191 21.05 -10.55 3.64
C GLU A 191 22.36 -9.74 3.66
N MET A 192 22.72 -9.07 2.56
CA MET A 192 23.88 -8.16 2.52
C MET A 192 23.60 -6.78 3.15
N TYR A 193 22.39 -6.55 3.63
CA TYR A 193 22.02 -5.31 4.32
C TYR A 193 22.03 -5.51 5.84
N PRO A 194 22.63 -4.57 6.59
CA PRO A 194 22.62 -4.65 8.05
C PRO A 194 21.21 -4.34 8.60
N GLU A 195 20.91 -4.86 9.78
CA GLU A 195 19.60 -4.79 10.47
C GLU A 195 18.97 -3.38 10.45
N HIS A 196 19.77 -2.33 10.70
CA HIS A 196 19.26 -0.96 10.72
C HIS A 196 18.75 -0.48 9.36
N ILE A 197 19.23 -1.04 8.24
CA ILE A 197 18.71 -0.74 6.90
C ILE A 197 17.38 -1.46 6.66
N HIS A 198 17.21 -2.69 7.17
CA HIS A 198 15.90 -3.36 7.16
C HIS A 198 14.86 -2.54 7.94
N GLY A 199 15.25 -1.93 9.06
CA GLY A 199 14.40 -1.02 9.82
C GLY A 199 14.13 0.32 9.13
N LEU A 200 15.13 0.89 8.44
CA LEU A 200 15.00 2.17 7.74
C LEU A 200 14.16 2.06 6.46
N SER A 201 14.32 0.98 5.69
CA SER A 201 13.70 0.81 4.37
C SER A 201 12.18 1.12 4.32
N PRO A 202 11.33 0.56 5.21
CA PRO A 202 9.89 0.84 5.19
C PRO A 202 9.53 2.27 5.59
N LEU A 203 10.46 3.04 6.17
CA LEU A 203 10.24 4.45 6.56
C LEU A 203 10.52 5.43 5.41
N LEU A 204 11.15 4.97 4.32
CA LEU A 204 11.54 5.83 3.19
C LEU A 204 10.38 6.12 2.24
N THR A 205 9.34 5.28 2.24
CA THR A 205 8.19 5.40 1.34
C THR A 205 6.90 5.06 2.09
N LEU A 206 5.78 5.59 1.61
CA LEU A 206 4.45 5.09 1.93
C LEU A 206 3.81 4.63 0.63
N GLN A 207 3.33 3.40 0.60
CA GLN A 207 2.56 2.90 -0.52
C GLN A 207 1.07 2.91 -0.18
N GLY A 208 0.26 3.27 -1.17
CA GLY A 208 -1.18 3.28 -1.08
C GLY A 208 -1.79 3.11 -2.46
N ALA A 209 -3.03 2.63 -2.49
CA ALA A 209 -3.81 2.47 -3.71
C ALA A 209 -5.10 3.27 -3.59
N VAL A 210 -5.51 3.88 -4.70
CA VAL A 210 -6.86 4.44 -4.89
C VAL A 210 -7.60 3.45 -5.77
N ALA A 211 -8.79 3.03 -5.35
CA ALA A 211 -9.64 2.20 -6.19
C ALA A 211 -10.30 3.08 -7.26
N HIS A 212 -10.11 2.72 -8.54
CA HIS A 212 -10.75 3.39 -9.67
C HIS A 212 -12.06 2.70 -10.12
N THR A 213 -12.35 1.55 -9.52
CA THR A 213 -13.57 0.77 -9.68
C THR A 213 -13.90 0.13 -8.34
N ASP A 214 -15.14 -0.32 -8.16
CA ASP A 214 -15.47 -1.21 -7.05
C ASP A 214 -14.53 -2.44 -7.05
N MET A 215 -14.00 -2.77 -5.88
CA MET A 215 -13.12 -3.91 -5.66
C MET A 215 -13.72 -4.88 -4.63
N PRO A 216 -14.84 -5.57 -4.93
CA PRO A 216 -15.31 -6.67 -4.09
C PRO A 216 -14.28 -7.80 -4.08
N ALA A 217 -14.33 -8.71 -3.10
CA ALA A 217 -13.31 -9.77 -2.96
C ALA A 217 -13.05 -10.58 -4.24
N VAL A 218 -14.07 -10.78 -5.08
CA VAL A 218 -13.97 -11.51 -6.36
C VAL A 218 -13.09 -10.83 -7.40
N THR A 219 -12.86 -9.52 -7.33
CA THR A 219 -11.94 -8.81 -8.25
C THR A 219 -10.48 -8.88 -7.81
N GLY A 220 -10.21 -9.49 -6.64
CA GLY A 220 -8.86 -9.64 -6.11
C GLY A 220 -8.24 -8.35 -5.56
N PRO A 221 -8.88 -7.64 -4.61
CA PRO A 221 -8.24 -6.55 -3.89
C PRO A 221 -6.95 -7.02 -3.20
N THR A 222 -6.06 -6.10 -2.87
CA THR A 222 -4.74 -6.42 -2.30
C THR A 222 -4.83 -7.28 -1.04
N TYR A 223 -3.97 -8.29 -0.96
CA TYR A 223 -3.76 -9.10 0.24
C TYR A 223 -2.88 -8.36 1.24
N TYR A 224 -3.31 -8.27 2.49
CA TYR A 224 -2.50 -7.74 3.58
C TYR A 224 -2.36 -8.77 4.70
N LEU A 225 -1.25 -8.70 5.43
CA LEU A 225 -1.10 -9.34 6.73
C LEU A 225 -0.88 -8.22 7.76
N PRO A 226 -1.94 -7.69 8.39
CA PRO A 226 -1.82 -6.65 9.41
C PRO A 226 -0.82 -7.04 10.49
N HIS A 227 -0.15 -6.03 11.04
CA HIS A 227 0.94 -6.13 12.01
C HIS A 227 2.24 -6.76 11.50
N SER A 228 2.26 -7.36 10.30
CA SER A 228 3.46 -8.05 9.79
C SER A 228 4.65 -7.12 9.58
N GLN A 229 4.45 -5.81 9.39
CA GLN A 229 5.52 -4.82 9.27
C GLN A 229 6.40 -4.74 10.54
N LYS A 230 5.86 -5.14 11.69
CA LYS A 230 6.60 -5.19 12.96
C LYS A 230 7.59 -6.35 13.05
N TYR A 231 7.54 -7.32 12.13
CA TYR A 231 8.52 -8.41 12.09
C TYR A 231 9.81 -7.94 11.41
N PRO A 232 10.93 -7.77 12.13
CA PRO A 232 12.11 -7.10 11.59
C PRO A 232 12.76 -7.87 10.42
N MET A 233 12.70 -9.21 10.46
CA MET A 233 13.30 -10.08 9.44
C MET A 233 12.45 -10.30 8.18
N GLY A 234 11.29 -9.63 8.03
CA GLY A 234 10.35 -10.00 6.98
C GLY A 234 10.83 -9.80 5.54
N TYR A 235 11.88 -9.01 5.28
CA TYR A 235 12.49 -8.91 3.96
C TYR A 235 13.26 -10.17 3.54
N VAL A 236 13.86 -10.91 4.49
CA VAL A 236 14.57 -12.17 4.21
C VAL A 236 13.67 -13.39 4.39
N ALA A 237 12.53 -13.24 5.08
CA ALA A 237 11.65 -14.35 5.44
C ALA A 237 10.65 -14.75 4.34
N TRP A 238 10.11 -13.81 3.56
CA TRP A 238 8.90 -14.03 2.76
C TRP A 238 9.03 -15.09 1.65
N LYS A 239 10.25 -15.34 1.15
CA LYS A 239 10.50 -16.39 0.14
C LYS A 239 10.48 -17.81 0.71
N ARG A 240 10.56 -17.98 2.03
CA ARG A 240 10.56 -19.30 2.70
C ARG A 240 9.16 -19.95 2.62
N PRO A 241 9.05 -21.25 2.28
CA PRO A 241 7.76 -21.92 2.11
C PRO A 241 6.81 -21.77 3.30
N GLU A 242 7.30 -21.97 4.52
CA GLU A 242 6.49 -21.89 5.74
C GLU A 242 5.95 -20.48 6.01
N PHE A 243 6.64 -19.43 5.56
CA PHE A 243 6.15 -18.06 5.65
C PHE A 243 5.08 -17.79 4.58
N ARG A 244 5.29 -18.28 3.35
CA ARG A 244 4.30 -18.17 2.27
C ARG A 244 3.01 -18.90 2.62
N ASP A 245 3.12 -20.12 3.13
CA ASP A 245 1.98 -20.94 3.56
C ASP A 245 1.23 -20.26 4.70
N PHE A 246 1.95 -19.72 5.69
CA PHE A 246 1.35 -18.98 6.78
C PHE A 246 0.63 -17.71 6.31
N VAL A 247 1.24 -16.91 5.43
CA VAL A 247 0.59 -15.70 4.88
C VAL A 247 -0.63 -16.08 4.04
N ASN A 248 -0.53 -17.08 3.16
CA ASN A 248 -1.64 -17.54 2.33
C ASN A 248 -2.83 -18.06 3.16
N ALA A 249 -2.57 -18.59 4.36
CA ALA A 249 -3.62 -19.04 5.27
C ALA A 249 -4.24 -17.92 6.14
N ASN A 250 -3.56 -16.78 6.29
CA ASN A 250 -3.93 -15.74 7.28
C ASN A 250 -4.06 -14.32 6.71
N PHE A 251 -3.89 -14.13 5.39
CA PHE A 251 -4.08 -12.81 4.79
C PHE A 251 -5.53 -12.34 4.93
N ILE A 252 -5.69 -11.04 4.85
CA ILE A 252 -6.99 -10.39 4.80
C ILE A 252 -7.11 -9.59 3.51
N GLN A 253 -8.35 -9.35 3.12
CA GLN A 253 -8.74 -8.41 2.08
C GLN A 253 -9.86 -7.56 2.62
N ILE A 254 -9.91 -6.31 2.18
CA ILE A 254 -11.04 -5.43 2.38
C ILE A 254 -11.62 -5.04 1.04
N GLU A 255 -12.94 -4.94 0.97
CA GLU A 255 -13.59 -4.39 -0.22
C GLU A 255 -13.29 -2.89 -0.30
N LEU A 256 -13.01 -2.40 -1.51
CA LEU A 256 -12.88 -0.97 -1.79
C LEU A 256 -14.06 -0.54 -2.67
N ARG A 257 -14.59 0.64 -2.40
CA ARG A 257 -15.70 1.27 -3.11
C ARG A 257 -15.37 2.75 -3.26
#